data_AF-A0A7S0BD17-F1
#
_entry.id   AF-A0A7S0BD17-F1
#
_cell.length_a   1.000
_cell.length_b   1.000
_cell.length_c   1.000
_cell.angle_alpha   90.00
_cell.angle_beta   90.00
_cell.angle_gamma   90.00
#
_symmetry.space_group_name_H-M   'P 1'
#
loop_
_entity.id
_entity.type
_entity.pdbx_description
1 polymer ?
#
loop_
_entity_poly.entity_id
_entity_poly.type
_entity_poly.pdbx_seq_one_letter_code
_entity_poly.pdbx_strand_id
1 'polypeptide(L)'
;NVVVVSYSTCSIHKEENEMVVASVLGDDVVVSGSWGLSRALPQWKKRGMDHTFDESQMCIRTNPELDNTNGFFLARFERAEPTPGHVHAISEELQSASAKQPEPNMVTKQPTHAKARNGRKRRPKSWKRGIRP
;
A
#
# COMPACT_ATOMS: atom_id res chain seq x y z
N ASN A 1 26.26 -9.89 12.64
CA ASN A 1 25.52 -9.84 11.36
C ASN A 1 24.07 -10.21 11.64
N VAL A 2 23.09 -9.34 11.40
CA VAL A 2 21.66 -9.66 11.66
C VAL A 2 21.03 -10.13 10.36
N VAL A 3 20.49 -11.34 10.36
CA VAL A 3 19.90 -11.99 9.16
C VAL A 3 18.37 -12.04 9.18
N VAL A 4 17.75 -11.88 10.35
CA VAL A 4 16.31 -11.89 10.54
C VAL A 4 15.92 -10.75 11.46
N VAL A 5 14.90 -9.99 11.08
CA VAL A 5 14.29 -8.94 11.89
C VAL A 5 12.79 -9.20 11.97
N SER A 6 12.21 -9.01 13.15
CA SER A 6 10.76 -9.08 13.31
C SER A 6 10.22 -7.73 13.74
N TYR A 7 9.13 -7.34 13.11
CA TYR A 7 8.34 -6.17 13.46
C TYR A 7 7.00 -6.63 14.03
N SER A 8 6.61 -6.11 15.19
CA SER A 8 5.35 -6.47 15.82
C SER A 8 4.70 -5.29 16.52
N THR A 9 3.38 -5.26 16.54
CA THR A 9 2.59 -4.28 17.28
C THR A 9 1.42 -4.97 17.97
N CYS A 10 0.86 -4.32 18.99
CA CYS A 10 -0.41 -4.72 19.60
C CYS A 10 -1.59 -3.88 19.06
N SER A 11 -1.51 -3.51 17.78
CA SER A 11 -2.52 -2.67 17.11
C SER A 11 -3.31 -3.46 16.07
N ILE A 12 -4.55 -3.03 15.85
CA ILE A 12 -5.39 -3.47 14.74
C ILE A 12 -5.38 -2.44 13.58
N HIS A 13 -4.70 -1.32 13.71
CA HIS A 13 -4.74 -0.27 12.69
C HIS A 13 -3.73 -0.56 11.59
N LYS A 14 -4.17 -0.50 10.32
CA LYS A 14 -3.31 -0.80 9.17
C LYS A 14 -2.15 0.20 9.03
N GLU A 15 -2.37 1.42 9.51
CA GLU A 15 -1.43 2.54 9.52
C GLU A 15 -0.17 2.21 10.33
N GLU A 16 -0.33 1.42 11.39
CA GLU A 16 0.75 0.94 12.26
C GLU A 16 1.26 -0.45 11.86
N ASN A 17 0.67 -1.07 10.83
CA ASN A 17 0.89 -2.48 10.50
C ASN A 17 1.31 -2.62 9.03
N GLU A 18 0.38 -2.98 8.15
CA GLU A 18 0.64 -3.24 6.73
C GLU A 18 1.21 -2.02 6.00
N MET A 19 0.81 -0.79 6.37
CA MET A 19 1.33 0.43 5.75
C MET A 19 2.79 0.70 6.14
N VAL A 20 3.19 0.37 7.38
CA VAL A 20 4.60 0.45 7.80
C VAL A 20 5.44 -0.53 7.01
N VAL A 21 4.97 -1.78 6.89
CA VAL A 21 5.68 -2.83 6.16
C VAL A 21 5.83 -2.47 4.68
N ALA A 22 4.76 -1.99 4.04
CA ALA A 22 4.79 -1.56 2.64
C ALA A 22 5.77 -0.39 2.43
N SER A 23 5.79 0.59 3.35
CA SER A 23 6.73 1.72 3.28
C SER A 23 8.18 1.27 3.42
N VAL A 24 8.46 0.31 4.31
CA VAL A 24 9.81 -0.19 4.56
C VAL A 24 10.32 -1.03 3.39
N LEU A 25 9.47 -1.84 2.76
CA LEU A 25 9.86 -2.65 1.59
C LEU A 25 10.24 -1.80 0.37
N GLY A 26 9.66 -0.60 0.24
CA GLY A 26 10.01 0.34 -0.82
C GLY A 26 11.21 1.24 -0.51
N ASP A 27 11.84 1.10 0.66
CA ASP A 27 12.98 1.92 1.06
C ASP A 27 14.27 1.42 0.38
N ASP A 28 15.04 2.34 -0.20
CA ASP A 28 16.29 2.04 -0.92
C ASP A 28 17.29 1.25 -0.07
N VAL A 29 17.33 1.47 1.24
CA VAL A 29 18.22 0.75 2.17
C VAL A 29 17.80 -0.72 2.30
N VAL A 30 16.50 -0.99 2.30
CA VAL A 30 15.94 -2.34 2.42
C VAL A 30 16.13 -3.10 1.12
N VAL A 31 15.86 -2.45 -0.02
CA VAL A 31 16.06 -3.01 -1.36
C VAL A 31 17.53 -3.31 -1.63
N SER A 32 18.42 -2.32 -1.44
CA SER A 32 19.88 -2.51 -1.64
C SER A 32 20.50 -3.49 -0.64
N GLY A 33 19.89 -3.60 0.55
CA GLY A 33 20.26 -4.54 1.58
C GLY A 33 19.79 -5.97 1.33
N SER A 34 19.07 -6.26 0.24
CA SER A 34 18.49 -7.58 -0.07
C SER A 34 17.58 -8.12 1.04
N TRP A 35 16.81 -7.23 1.66
CA TRP A 35 15.80 -7.60 2.64
C TRP A 35 14.47 -7.90 1.95
N GLY A 36 13.78 -8.94 2.40
CA GLY A 36 12.44 -9.28 1.94
C GLY A 36 11.57 -9.83 3.05
N LEU A 37 10.26 -9.92 2.80
CA LEU A 37 9.35 -10.57 3.73
C LEU A 37 9.46 -12.08 3.63
N SER A 38 9.30 -12.72 4.79
CA SER A 38 9.28 -14.17 4.90
C SER A 38 8.06 -14.62 5.68
N ARG A 39 7.51 -15.77 5.29
CA ARG A 39 6.28 -16.31 5.88
C ARG A 39 6.53 -16.75 7.32
N ALA A 40 6.10 -15.92 8.28
CA ALA A 40 6.11 -16.29 9.68
C ALA A 40 5.00 -17.31 10.00
N LEU A 41 5.29 -18.23 10.92
CA LEU A 41 4.36 -19.24 11.48
C LEU A 41 3.40 -19.83 10.43
N PRO A 42 3.88 -20.72 9.53
CA PRO A 42 3.10 -21.22 8.40
C PRO A 42 1.73 -21.83 8.77
N GLN A 43 1.63 -22.41 9.96
CA GLN A 43 0.42 -23.04 10.50
C GLN A 43 -0.65 -22.04 11.00
N TRP A 44 -0.27 -20.79 11.26
CA TRP A 44 -1.24 -19.75 11.59
C TRP A 44 -2.16 -19.57 10.39
N LYS A 45 -3.46 -19.30 10.55
CA LYS A 45 -4.39 -19.20 9.41
C LYS A 45 -4.64 -17.78 8.95
N LYS A 46 -4.81 -16.85 9.89
CA LYS A 46 -5.12 -15.45 9.58
C LYS A 46 -3.90 -14.69 9.12
N ARG A 47 -4.05 -13.80 8.15
CA ARG A 47 -2.94 -13.05 7.57
C ARG A 47 -3.24 -11.56 7.54
N GLY A 48 -2.28 -10.77 7.06
CA GLY A 48 -2.45 -9.35 6.81
C GLY A 48 -3.64 -9.08 5.88
N MET A 49 -4.06 -7.81 5.83
CA MET A 49 -5.18 -7.42 4.98
C MET A 49 -4.84 -7.58 3.48
N ASP A 50 -5.74 -8.24 2.76
CA ASP A 50 -5.67 -8.36 1.30
C ASP A 50 -5.62 -6.97 0.63
N HIS A 51 -4.93 -6.91 -0.50
CA HIS A 51 -4.83 -5.71 -1.35
C HIS A 51 -4.18 -4.48 -0.70
N THR A 52 -3.51 -4.62 0.45
CA THR A 52 -2.73 -3.50 1.02
C THR A 52 -1.38 -3.37 0.33
N PHE A 53 -0.74 -4.50 0.00
CA PHE A 53 0.44 -4.64 -0.84
C PHE A 53 0.58 -6.12 -1.26
N ASP A 54 1.41 -6.41 -2.25
CA ASP A 54 1.45 -7.74 -2.91
C ASP A 54 1.79 -8.89 -1.94
N GLU A 55 2.61 -8.63 -0.92
CA GLU A 55 3.10 -9.63 0.03
C GLU A 55 2.40 -9.56 1.40
N SER A 56 1.24 -8.89 1.50
CA SER A 56 0.52 -8.72 2.76
C SER A 56 0.14 -10.06 3.43
N GLN A 57 -0.01 -11.10 2.63
CA GLN A 57 -0.26 -12.49 3.06
C GLN A 57 0.92 -13.17 3.75
N MET A 58 2.10 -12.55 3.80
CA MET A 58 3.24 -13.01 4.59
C MET A 58 3.18 -12.55 6.04
N CYS A 59 2.41 -11.49 6.33
CA CYS A 59 2.24 -10.96 7.67
C CYS A 59 1.15 -11.71 8.44
N ILE A 60 1.25 -11.73 9.76
CA ILE A 60 0.24 -12.29 10.65
C ILE A 60 -0.55 -11.16 11.29
N ARG A 61 -1.85 -11.40 11.44
CA ARG A 61 -2.76 -10.49 12.10
C ARG A 61 -3.72 -11.26 13.00
N THR A 62 -4.08 -10.66 14.11
CA THR A 62 -5.14 -11.13 15.01
C THR A 62 -6.13 -10.00 15.26
N ASN A 63 -7.41 -10.36 15.40
CA ASN A 63 -8.48 -9.43 15.74
C ASN A 63 -9.14 -9.90 17.04
N PRO A 64 -9.32 -9.03 18.04
CA PRO A 64 -10.06 -9.35 19.26
C PRO A 64 -11.41 -10.01 19.05
N GLU A 65 -12.15 -9.57 18.04
CA GLU A 65 -13.49 -10.09 17.77
C GLU A 65 -13.49 -11.52 17.24
N LEU A 66 -12.40 -11.95 16.58
CA LEU A 66 -12.35 -13.21 15.83
C LEU A 66 -11.38 -14.23 16.42
N ASP A 67 -10.40 -13.80 17.21
CA ASP A 67 -9.32 -14.64 17.73
C ASP A 67 -9.42 -14.87 19.24
N ASN A 68 -10.31 -14.17 19.95
CA ASN A 68 -10.32 -14.14 21.42
C ASN A 68 -8.92 -13.80 22.00
N THR A 69 -8.15 -12.96 21.29
CA THR A 69 -6.82 -12.48 21.69
C THR A 69 -6.78 -10.96 21.57
N ASN A 70 -5.77 -10.29 22.14
CA ASN A 70 -5.58 -8.88 21.84
C ASN A 70 -5.23 -8.69 20.35
N GLY A 71 -5.52 -7.50 19.81
CA GLY A 71 -5.08 -7.15 18.46
C GLY A 71 -3.57 -7.24 18.37
N PHE A 72 -3.07 -7.97 17.39
CA PHE A 72 -1.65 -8.23 17.21
C PHE A 72 -1.29 -8.30 15.73
N PHE A 73 -0.09 -7.84 15.42
CA PHE A 73 0.48 -7.89 14.08
C PHE A 73 1.95 -8.36 14.14
N LEU A 74 2.35 -9.14 13.14
CA LEU A 74 3.72 -9.62 12.99
C LEU A 74 4.15 -9.61 11.53
N ALA A 75 5.30 -9.00 11.26
CA ALA A 75 6.04 -9.13 10.01
C ALA A 75 7.45 -9.66 10.30
N ARG A 76 7.94 -10.51 9.39
CA ARG A 76 9.28 -11.11 9.49
C ARG A 76 10.05 -10.76 8.23
N PHE A 77 11.17 -10.07 8.41
CA PHE A 77 12.10 -9.73 7.37
C PHE A 77 13.31 -10.65 7.44
N GLU A 78 13.75 -11.13 6.29
CA GLU A 78 15.00 -11.87 6.14
C GLU A 78 15.89 -11.15 5.16
N ARG A 79 17.19 -11.17 5.44
CA ARG A 79 18.19 -10.69 4.52
C ARG A 79 18.78 -11.86 3.76
N ALA A 80 18.76 -11.79 2.43
CA ALA A 80 19.50 -12.73 1.62
C ALA A 80 21.01 -12.51 1.83
N GLU A 81 21.75 -13.58 2.10
CA GLU A 81 23.21 -13.51 2.06
C GLU A 81 23.63 -13.13 0.63
N PRO A 82 24.64 -12.26 0.46
CA PRO A 82 25.13 -11.88 -0.86
C PRO A 82 25.72 -13.14 -1.53
N THR A 83 24.92 -13.78 -2.37
CA THR A 83 25.42 -14.78 -3.32
C THR A 83 26.12 -14.03 -4.45
N PRO A 84 27.35 -14.38 -4.87
CA PRO A 84 28.12 -13.66 -5.88
C PRO A 84 27.49 -13.54 -7.29
N GLY A 85 26.22 -13.90 -7.49
CA GLY A 85 25.53 -13.86 -8.78
C GLY A 85 24.27 -12.98 -8.85
N HIS A 86 23.77 -12.43 -7.73
CA HIS A 86 22.48 -11.70 -7.72
C HIS A 86 22.59 -10.18 -7.99
N VAL A 87 23.79 -9.61 -7.98
CA VAL A 87 23.99 -8.17 -8.19
C VAL A 87 23.72 -7.71 -9.63
N HIS A 88 23.68 -8.61 -10.61
CA HIS A 88 23.48 -8.26 -12.02
C HIS A 88 22.01 -8.15 -12.45
N ALA A 89 21.09 -8.88 -11.81
CA ALA A 89 19.69 -8.92 -12.25
C ALA A 89 18.91 -7.64 -11.86
N ILE A 90 19.17 -7.08 -10.68
CA ILE A 90 18.49 -5.89 -10.16
C ILE A 90 18.82 -4.62 -10.96
N SER A 91 20.02 -4.55 -11.54
CA SER A 91 20.45 -3.40 -12.37
C SER A 91 19.77 -3.34 -13.74
N GLU A 92 19.32 -4.45 -14.31
CA GLU A 92 18.67 -4.45 -15.63
C GLU A 92 17.19 -4.03 -15.55
N GLU A 93 16.49 -4.39 -14.48
CA GLU A 93 15.05 -4.14 -14.35
C GLU A 93 14.74 -2.66 -14.06
N LEU A 94 15.55 -2.01 -13.20
CA LEU A 94 15.45 -0.57 -12.88
C LEU A 94 15.81 0.35 -14.08
N GLN A 95 16.66 -0.10 -15.02
CA GLN A 95 17.00 0.67 -16.22
C GLN A 95 15.91 0.59 -17.30
N SER A 96 15.13 -0.48 -17.35
CA SER A 96 14.07 -0.68 -18.36
C SER A 96 12.78 0.11 -18.07
N ALA A 97 12.52 0.47 -16.81
CA ALA A 97 11.30 1.15 -16.38
C ALA A 97 11.32 2.69 -16.59
N SER A 98 12.48 3.30 -16.85
CA SER A 98 12.61 4.77 -16.94
C SER A 98 12.42 5.35 -18.36
N ALA A 99 12.14 4.53 -19.38
CA ALA A 99 12.23 4.95 -20.79
C ALA A 99 10.91 5.07 -21.58
N LYS A 100 9.77 5.39 -20.94
CA LYS A 100 8.52 5.70 -21.68
C LYS A 100 7.91 7.04 -21.25
N GLN A 101 8.15 8.06 -22.08
CA GLN A 101 7.37 9.30 -22.12
C GLN A 101 5.96 9.02 -22.69
N PRO A 102 4.90 9.71 -22.21
CA PRO A 102 3.62 9.73 -22.91
C PRO A 102 3.60 10.82 -23.99
N GLU A 103 3.50 10.42 -25.27
CA GLU A 103 3.27 11.29 -26.43
C GLU A 103 1.77 11.63 -26.63
N PRO A 104 1.44 12.79 -27.24
CA PRO A 104 0.15 13.46 -27.15
C PRO A 104 -0.85 12.97 -28.21
N ASN A 105 -2.08 12.63 -27.79
CA ASN A 105 -3.11 12.15 -28.71
C ASN A 105 -3.91 13.29 -29.35
N MET A 106 -4.06 13.19 -30.68
CA MET A 106 -4.55 14.21 -31.61
C MET A 106 -6.08 14.40 -31.54
N VAL A 107 -6.52 15.66 -31.59
CA VAL A 107 -7.93 16.08 -31.66
C VAL A 107 -8.42 16.08 -33.11
N THR A 108 -9.44 15.27 -33.42
CA THR A 108 -10.20 15.31 -34.67
C THR A 108 -11.55 16.02 -34.45
N LYS A 109 -11.83 17.02 -35.29
CA LYS A 109 -13.04 17.89 -35.32
C LYS A 109 -14.27 17.09 -35.82
N GLN A 110 -15.53 17.39 -35.45
CA GLN A 110 -16.47 18.38 -36.05
C GLN A 110 -17.91 18.16 -35.43
N PRO A 111 -19.04 18.82 -35.84
CA PRO A 111 -19.40 20.25 -35.72
C PRO A 111 -20.86 20.53 -35.21
N THR A 112 -21.18 21.82 -34.94
CA THR A 112 -22.53 22.48 -34.80
C THR A 112 -23.39 22.11 -33.57
N HIS A 113 -24.21 22.94 -32.90
CA HIS A 113 -25.04 24.11 -33.25
C HIS A 113 -25.40 24.95 -31.98
N ALA A 114 -25.42 26.28 -32.14
CA ALA A 114 -26.24 27.34 -31.49
C ALA A 114 -26.70 27.33 -30.00
N LYS A 115 -26.21 28.37 -29.28
CA LYS A 115 -26.85 29.31 -28.31
C LYS A 115 -28.16 28.92 -27.58
N ALA A 116 -28.19 29.13 -26.25
CA ALA A 116 -29.14 30.05 -25.59
C ALA A 116 -28.71 30.45 -24.16
N ARG A 117 -29.18 31.64 -23.77
CA ARG A 117 -28.82 32.50 -22.63
C ARG A 117 -29.47 32.11 -21.29
N ASN A 118 -28.83 32.61 -20.23
CA ASN A 118 -29.38 33.23 -19.00
C ASN A 118 -29.98 32.35 -17.90
N GLY A 119 -29.53 32.60 -16.66
CA GLY A 119 -30.32 32.33 -15.47
C GLY A 119 -29.58 32.56 -14.14
N ARG A 120 -29.89 33.66 -13.47
CA ARG A 120 -29.29 34.16 -12.21
C ARG A 120 -29.83 33.42 -10.96
N LYS A 121 -28.95 33.22 -9.96
CA LYS A 121 -29.19 33.16 -8.48
C LYS A 121 -29.98 31.92 -7.96
N ARG A 122 -29.78 31.35 -6.75
CA ARG A 122 -29.46 31.86 -5.39
C ARG A 122 -28.85 30.73 -4.51
N ARG A 123 -27.98 31.06 -3.54
CA ARG A 123 -27.62 30.23 -2.35
C ARG A 123 -28.73 30.33 -1.26
N PRO A 124 -28.62 29.67 -0.10
CA PRO A 124 -28.63 28.22 0.19
C PRO A 124 -29.81 27.86 1.14
N LYS A 125 -30.12 26.58 1.40
CA LYS A 125 -31.04 26.18 2.48
C LYS A 125 -30.35 25.30 3.52
N SER A 126 -30.39 25.82 4.74
CA SER A 126 -29.92 25.31 6.03
C SER A 126 -30.52 23.95 6.42
N TRP A 127 -29.70 23.09 7.03
CA TRP A 127 -30.16 21.86 7.69
C TRP A 127 -29.71 21.83 9.15
N LYS A 128 -30.71 21.76 10.04
CA LYS A 128 -30.71 21.31 11.45
C LYS A 128 -29.99 22.13 12.53
N ARG A 129 -30.81 22.81 13.34
CA ARG A 129 -30.78 22.72 14.82
C ARG A 129 -32.21 22.68 15.34
N GLY A 130 -32.65 21.52 15.81
CA GLY A 130 -33.89 21.37 16.58
C GLY A 130 -33.53 21.31 18.06
N ILE A 131 -34.00 22.30 18.81
CA ILE A 131 -33.92 22.39 20.27
C ILE A 131 -35.21 21.78 20.86
N ARG A 132 -35.05 21.22 22.07
CA ARG A 132 -36.03 20.56 22.94
C ARG A 132 -37.27 21.41 23.26
N PRO A 133 -38.33 20.79 23.80
CA PRO A 133 -38.60 20.93 25.24
C PRO A 133 -38.29 19.65 26.03
#